data_AF-A0A1F8VE87-F1
#
_entry.id   AF-A0A1F8VE87-F1
#
_cell.length_a   1.000
_cell.length_b   1.000
_cell.length_c   1.000
_cell.angle_alpha   90.00
_cell.angle_beta   90.00
_cell.angle_gamma   90.00
#
_symmetry.space_group_name_H-M   'P 1'
#
loop_
_entity.id
_entity.type
_entity.pdbx_description
1 polymer ?
#
loop_
_entity_poly.entity_id
_entity_poly.type
_entity_poly.pdbx_seq_one_letter_code
_entity_poly.pdbx_strand_id
1 'polypeptide(L)'
;MIDPKSMNDIVQRLVDALPKGLTNLPKDLEQNFRSVLHSAFNKMDLVTREEFDAQTKVLHRTREKLEQLEKKIQHMEHRGQ
;
A
#
# COMPACT_ATOMS: atom_id res chain seq x y z
N MET A 1 2.84 0.97 -0.84
CA MET A 1 2.63 -0.08 -1.86
C MET A 1 3.61 -1.21 -1.60
N ILE A 2 3.18 -2.45 -1.80
CA ILE A 2 4.08 -3.60 -1.67
C ILE A 2 4.83 -3.73 -3.00
N ASP A 3 6.12 -3.43 -2.97
CA ASP A 3 7.03 -3.54 -4.11
C ASP A 3 7.63 -4.97 -4.13
N PRO A 4 7.81 -5.61 -5.30
CA PRO A 4 8.59 -6.85 -5.42
C PRO A 4 9.93 -6.84 -4.66
N LYS A 5 10.61 -5.69 -4.60
CA LYS A 5 11.84 -5.49 -3.82
C LYS A 5 11.59 -5.59 -2.30
N SER A 6 10.52 -4.99 -1.81
CA SER A 6 10.14 -5.10 -0.39
C SER A 6 9.78 -6.54 0.01
N MET A 7 9.21 -7.32 -0.90
CA MET A 7 8.95 -8.74 -0.65
C MET A 7 10.26 -9.54 -0.53
N ASN A 8 11.23 -9.28 -1.41
CA ASN A 8 12.55 -9.90 -1.34
C ASN A 8 13.27 -9.54 -0.03
N ASP A 9 13.18 -8.29 0.40
CA ASP A 9 13.83 -7.84 1.65
C ASP A 9 13.22 -8.51 2.90
N ILE A 10 11.90 -8.71 2.93
CA ILE A 10 11.23 -9.45 4.01
C ILE A 10 11.70 -10.90 4.04
N VAL A 11 11.78 -11.54 2.86
CA VAL A 11 12.25 -12.93 2.72
C VAL A 11 13.70 -13.06 3.19
N GLN A 12 14.59 -12.14 2.80
CA GLN A 12 15.99 -12.15 3.24
C GLN A 12 16.10 -11.98 4.75
N ARG A 13 15.36 -11.05 5.35
CA ARG A 13 15.34 -10.88 6.82
C ARG A 13 14.85 -12.12 7.56
N LEU A 14 13.87 -12.85 7.00
CA LEU A 14 13.39 -14.10 7.58
C LEU A 14 14.44 -15.20 7.48
N VAL A 15 15.17 -15.28 6.37
CA VAL A 15 16.28 -16.23 6.16
C VAL A 15 17.45 -15.92 7.11
N ASP A 16 17.80 -14.64 7.26
CA ASP A 16 18.88 -14.19 8.14
C ASP A 16 18.58 -14.40 9.63
N ALA A 17 17.30 -14.45 10.01
CA ALA A 17 16.86 -14.72 11.37
C ALA A 17 16.91 -16.22 11.74
N LEU A 18 17.24 -17.11 10.80
CA LEU A 18 17.28 -18.55 11.07
C LEU A 18 18.52 -18.97 11.89
N PRO A 19 18.38 -19.95 12.80
CA PRO A 19 19.51 -20.52 13.51
C PRO A 19 20.55 -21.13 12.55
N LYS A 20 21.84 -20.94 12.86
CA LYS A 20 23.00 -21.36 12.04
C LYS A 20 23.10 -22.88 11.74
N GLY A 21 22.20 -23.71 12.27
CA GLY A 21 22.09 -25.14 11.96
C GLY A 21 21.18 -25.48 10.77
N LEU A 22 20.41 -24.51 10.25
CA LEU A 22 19.45 -24.71 9.16
C LEU A 22 19.95 -24.14 7.80
N THR A 23 21.19 -23.65 7.75
CA THR A 23 21.80 -22.95 6.62
C THR A 23 22.09 -23.82 5.38
N ASN A 24 21.89 -25.14 5.44
CA ASN A 24 22.00 -26.03 4.28
C ASN A 24 20.66 -26.28 3.54
N LEU A 25 19.53 -25.80 4.08
CA LEU A 25 18.20 -25.82 3.45
C LEU A 25 17.64 -24.46 2.97
N PRO A 26 18.42 -23.37 2.79
CA PRO A 26 17.88 -22.01 2.67
C PRO A 26 17.10 -21.79 1.39
N LYS A 27 17.43 -22.45 0.27
CA LYS A 27 16.70 -22.27 -1.00
C LYS A 27 15.26 -22.78 -0.94
N ASP A 28 15.06 -23.99 -0.44
CA ASP A 28 13.71 -24.58 -0.33
C ASP A 28 12.88 -23.81 0.71
N LEU A 29 13.53 -23.36 1.79
CA LEU A 29 12.88 -22.55 2.81
C LEU A 29 12.53 -21.15 2.30
N GLU A 30 13.40 -20.51 1.52
CA GLU A 30 13.15 -19.23 0.86
C GLU A 30 11.93 -19.32 -0.07
N GLN A 31 11.87 -20.38 -0.88
CA GLN A 31 10.74 -20.61 -1.79
C GLN A 31 9.44 -20.83 -1.02
N ASN A 32 9.48 -21.59 0.08
CA ASN A 32 8.34 -21.78 0.96
C ASN A 32 7.89 -20.46 1.61
N PHE A 33 8.81 -19.63 2.11
CA PHE A 33 8.48 -18.32 2.66
C PHE A 33 7.85 -17.38 1.63
N ARG A 34 8.39 -17.35 0.41
CA ARG A 34 7.80 -16.57 -0.70
C ARG A 34 6.37 -17.00 -0.98
N SER A 35 6.10 -18.30 -1.03
CA SER A 35 4.76 -18.85 -1.29
C SER A 35 3.78 -18.51 -0.16
N VAL A 36 4.20 -18.65 1.10
CA VAL A 36 3.38 -18.30 2.27
C VAL A 36 3.09 -16.81 2.32
N LEU A 37 4.09 -15.95 2.11
CA LEU A 37 3.91 -14.49 2.07
C LEU A 37 2.97 -14.09 0.93
N HIS A 38 3.17 -14.63 -0.27
CA HIS A 38 2.28 -14.36 -1.40
C HIS A 38 0.84 -14.77 -1.10
N SER A 39 0.65 -15.94 -0.48
CA SER A 39 -0.67 -16.41 -0.05
C SER A 39 -1.29 -15.54 1.05
N ALA A 40 -0.48 -15.02 1.98
CA ALA A 40 -0.92 -14.13 3.04
C ALA A 40 -1.30 -12.74 2.49
N PHE A 41 -0.51 -12.20 1.54
CA PHE A 41 -0.82 -10.96 0.84
C PHE A 41 -2.09 -11.08 0.01
N ASN A 42 -2.31 -12.19 -0.69
CA ASN A 42 -3.56 -12.45 -1.41
C ASN A 42 -4.79 -12.59 -0.50
N LYS A 43 -4.59 -12.94 0.77
CA LYS A 43 -5.67 -13.00 1.78
C LYS A 43 -5.93 -11.65 2.46
N MET A 44 -5.00 -10.70 2.36
CA MET A 44 -5.29 -9.33 2.74
C MET A 44 -6.07 -8.71 1.58
N ASP A 45 -7.12 -7.93 1.86
CA ASP A 45 -7.89 -7.17 0.87
C ASP A 45 -7.02 -6.04 0.29
N LEU A 46 -5.96 -6.42 -0.41
CA LEU A 46 -5.04 -5.52 -1.06
C LEU A 46 -5.72 -4.97 -2.31
N VAL A 47 -5.99 -3.67 -2.30
CA VAL A 47 -6.40 -2.98 -3.52
C VAL A 47 -5.23 -2.93 -4.50
N THR A 48 -5.54 -3.09 -5.77
CA THR A 48 -4.54 -2.95 -6.84
C THR A 48 -4.01 -1.52 -6.89
N ARG A 49 -2.84 -1.35 -7.52
CA ARG A 49 -2.26 -0.02 -7.74
C ARG A 49 -3.23 0.91 -8.47
N GLU A 50 -3.86 0.38 -9.51
CA GLU A 50 -4.75 1.12 -10.39
C GLU A 50 -5.99 1.61 -9.63
N GLU A 51 -6.55 0.77 -8.75
CA GLU A 51 -7.66 1.15 -7.88
C GLU A 51 -7.26 2.22 -6.86
N PHE A 52 -6.07 2.10 -6.25
CA PHE A 52 -5.55 3.11 -5.32
C PHE A 52 -5.35 4.47 -6.01
N ASP A 53 -4.73 4.46 -7.19
CA ASP A 53 -4.48 5.68 -7.97
C ASP A 53 -5.81 6.30 -8.43
N ALA A 54 -6.79 5.48 -8.82
CA ALA A 54 -8.13 5.95 -9.15
C ALA A 54 -8.82 6.62 -7.96
N GLN A 55 -8.79 6.02 -6.78
CA GLN A 55 -9.36 6.59 -5.56
C GLN A 55 -8.67 7.90 -5.16
N THR A 56 -7.33 7.95 -5.28
CA THR A 56 -6.54 9.16 -5.02
C THR A 56 -6.98 10.31 -5.93
N LYS A 57 -7.20 10.02 -7.22
CA LYS A 57 -7.70 11.01 -8.19
C LYS A 57 -9.10 11.50 -7.85
N VAL A 58 -10.00 10.60 -7.43
CA VAL A 58 -11.34 10.98 -6.96
C VAL A 58 -11.25 11.90 -5.75
N LEU A 59 -10.42 11.56 -4.76
CA LEU A 59 -10.21 12.36 -3.55
C LEU A 59 -9.68 13.76 -3.89
N HIS A 60 -8.70 13.86 -4.80
CA HIS A 60 -8.17 15.14 -5.27
C HIS A 60 -9.27 16.02 -5.86
N ARG A 61 -10.06 15.48 -6.79
CA ARG A 61 -11.16 16.21 -7.42
C ARG A 61 -12.22 16.66 -6.41
N THR A 62 -12.48 15.84 -5.39
CA THR A 62 -13.42 16.19 -4.32
C THR A 62 -12.89 17.35 -3.49
N ARG A 63 -11.59 17.38 -3.14
CA ARG A 63 -10.97 18.50 -2.43
C ARG A 63 -11.06 19.80 -3.25
N GLU A 64 -10.72 19.76 -4.53
CA GLU A 64 -10.82 20.93 -5.41
C GLU A 64 -12.25 21.49 -5.47
N LYS A 65 -13.24 20.60 -5.59
CA LYS A 65 -14.66 21.00 -5.58
C LYS A 65 -15.08 21.58 -4.23
N LEU A 66 -14.59 21.01 -3.12
CA LEU A 66 -14.89 21.49 -1.78
C LEU A 66 -14.34 22.91 -1.58
N GLU A 67 -13.08 23.15 -1.93
CA GLU A 67 -12.46 24.49 -1.85
C GLU A 67 -13.21 25.52 -2.70
N GLN A 68 -13.70 25.13 -3.89
CA GLN A 68 -14.51 26.02 -4.72
C GLN A 68 -15.85 26.36 -4.07
N LEU A 69 -16.49 25.39 -3.42
CA LEU A 69 -17.75 25.62 -2.72
C LEU A 69 -17.53 26.51 -1.49
N GLU A 70 -16.48 26.27 -0.71
CA GLU A 70 -16.11 27.11 0.44
C GLU A 70 -15.90 28.57 0.01
N LYS A 71 -15.17 28.81 -1.08
CA LYS A 71 -14.99 30.17 -1.65
C LYS A 71 -16.31 30.80 -2.07
N LYS A 72 -17.22 30.04 -2.68
CA LYS A 72 -18.55 30.54 -3.07
C LYS A 72 -19.37 30.94 -1.85
N ILE A 73 -19.35 30.12 -0.80
CA ILE A 73 -20.06 30.41 0.45
C ILE A 73 -19.50 31.67 1.09
N GLN A 74 -18.18 31.80 1.24
CA GLN A 74 -17.55 33.01 1.77
C GLN A 74 -17.94 34.26 0.98
N HIS A 75 -17.94 34.18 -0.36
CA HIS A 75 -18.36 35.29 -1.22
C HIS A 75 -19.85 35.64 -1.07
N MET A 76 -20.70 34.67 -0.74
CA MET A 76 -22.12 34.91 -0.47
C MET A 76 -22.33 35.53 0.93
N GLU A 77 -21.61 35.04 1.94
CA GLU A 77 -21.64 35.59 3.30
C GLU A 77 -21.12 37.03 3.33
N HIS A 78 -20.05 37.35 2.61
CA HIS A 78 -19.51 38.71 2.51
C HIS A 78 -20.41 39.69 1.75
N ARG A 79 -21.31 39.21 0.89
CA ARG A 79 -22.30 40.06 0.18
C ARG A 79 -23.62 40.22 0.93
N GLY A 80 -23.84 39.41 1.97
CA GLY A 80 -25.04 39.43 2.80
C GLY A 80 -24.88 40.22 4.11
N GLN A 81 -23.69 40.74 4.39
CA GLN A 81 -23.39 41.71 5.45
C GLN A 81 -23.35 43.13 4.85
#